data_AF-A0A8X6GT33-F1
#
_entry.id   AF-A0A8X6GT33-F1
#
_cell.length_a   1.000
_cell.length_b   1.000
_cell.length_c   1.000
_cell.angle_alpha   90.00
_cell.angle_beta   90.00
_cell.angle_gamma   90.00
#
_symmetry.space_group_name_H-M   'P 1'
#
loop_
_entity.id
_entity.type
_entity.pdbx_description
1 polymer ?
#
loop_
_entity_poly.entity_id
_entity_poly.type
_entity_poly.pdbx_seq_one_letter_code
_entity_poly.pdbx_strand_id
1 'polypeptide(L)'
;MMDIQASSNSITEGRNVTIICNIRSNPVASRTFWLFQDEKILNSPNVLSEGANLFIQGIKRTDAGNYSCQASNIKGTSRAAIQVNVEYAPVCQDIEISAKHRIEHNKDVANVTCNLSSNPGNVTFYWMTRNSSSNHSWSTGRDSYTLLELDENLLEMFCWGENVVGLQKSACTFSFDDTKKAGQDVIFIISFVAILCFIIFLAFFRKLCERDRKDPEVESNEVIGLKDGGCGQMINNCVKSKGTSTKNECLTNLLSSDFSKITIKNKNSSTIPDVSIQTVS
;
A
#
# COMPACT_ATOMS: atom_id res chain seq x y z
N MET A 1 -0.17 28.20 41.96
CA MET A 1 1.06 28.06 41.16
C MET A 1 1.16 26.59 40.75
N MET A 2 1.44 26.33 39.47
CA MET A 2 1.67 24.98 38.96
C MET A 2 2.97 24.99 38.17
N ASP A 3 3.79 23.99 38.42
CA ASP A 3 5.05 23.74 37.72
C ASP A 3 5.06 22.29 37.23
N ILE A 4 5.60 22.06 36.05
CA ILE A 4 5.56 20.76 35.38
C ILE A 4 6.94 20.42 34.82
N GLN A 5 7.40 19.20 35.11
CA GLN A 5 8.71 18.73 34.67
C GLN A 5 8.67 17.23 34.40
N ALA A 6 9.49 16.78 33.46
CA ALA A 6 9.75 15.36 33.25
C ALA A 6 10.93 14.90 34.11
N SER A 7 11.01 13.59 34.37
CA SER A 7 12.11 12.98 35.12
C SER A 7 13.47 13.04 34.39
N SER A 8 13.48 13.35 33.11
CA SER A 8 14.69 13.52 32.29
C SER A 8 14.49 14.61 31.24
N ASN A 9 15.58 15.29 30.88
CA ASN A 9 15.62 16.26 29.78
C ASN A 9 15.68 15.59 28.39
N SER A 10 16.24 14.37 28.32
CA SER A 10 16.24 13.53 27.12
C SER A 10 15.45 12.26 27.43
N ILE A 11 14.37 12.06 26.68
CA ILE A 11 13.45 10.95 26.86
C ILE A 11 13.65 9.99 25.69
N THR A 12 14.27 8.86 25.95
CA THR A 12 14.57 7.85 24.93
C THR A 12 13.46 6.80 24.83
N GLU A 13 13.10 6.40 23.61
CA GLU A 13 12.14 5.34 23.34
C GLU A 13 12.47 4.03 24.09
N GLY A 14 11.44 3.41 24.66
CA GLY A 14 11.52 2.18 25.43
C GLY A 14 11.96 2.39 26.89
N ARG A 15 12.29 3.62 27.31
CA ARG A 15 12.56 3.94 28.72
C ARG A 15 11.29 4.31 29.47
N ASN A 16 11.35 4.17 30.79
CA ASN A 16 10.27 4.62 31.67
C ASN A 16 10.44 6.12 31.95
N VAL A 17 9.33 6.84 31.98
CA VAL A 17 9.30 8.29 32.20
C VAL A 17 8.28 8.60 33.28
N THR A 18 8.63 9.54 34.15
CA THR A 18 7.68 10.14 35.09
C THR A 18 7.54 11.61 34.77
N ILE A 19 6.31 12.10 34.61
CA ILE A 19 6.01 13.53 34.48
C ILE A 19 5.37 13.98 35.79
N ILE A 20 5.97 14.97 36.42
CA ILE A 20 5.63 15.46 37.76
C ILE A 20 5.01 16.83 37.64
N CYS A 21 3.84 17.01 38.27
CA CYS A 21 3.15 18.28 38.36
C CYS A 21 3.13 18.78 39.81
N ASN A 22 3.90 19.84 40.09
CA ASN A 22 3.96 20.45 41.40
C ASN A 22 2.79 21.45 41.57
N ILE A 23 1.78 21.06 42.34
CA ILE A 23 0.56 21.86 42.54
C ILE A 23 0.62 22.57 43.90
N ARG A 24 0.64 23.91 43.88
CA ARG A 24 0.47 24.75 45.08
C ARG A 24 -0.83 25.53 44.99
N SER A 25 -1.81 25.15 45.80
CA SER A 25 -3.15 25.74 45.83
C SER A 25 -3.66 25.94 47.26
N ASN A 26 -4.35 27.07 47.50
CA ASN A 26 -5.09 27.33 48.73
C ASN A 26 -6.50 27.85 48.37
N PRO A 27 -7.59 27.11 48.65
CA PRO A 27 -7.65 25.78 49.28
C PRO A 27 -7.00 24.67 48.44
N VAL A 28 -6.76 23.51 49.05
CA VAL A 28 -6.17 22.33 48.37
C VAL A 28 -7.02 21.92 47.15
N ALA A 29 -6.35 21.53 46.07
CA ALA A 29 -7.00 21.04 44.86
C ALA A 29 -7.81 19.78 45.16
N SER A 30 -9.09 19.78 44.78
CA SER A 30 -10.00 18.65 45.00
C SER A 30 -10.06 17.72 43.79
N ARG A 31 -9.62 18.18 42.62
CA ARG A 31 -9.55 17.37 41.39
C ARG A 31 -8.25 17.65 40.66
N THR A 32 -7.57 16.58 40.28
CA THR A 32 -6.36 16.63 39.44
C THR A 32 -6.45 15.52 38.41
N PHE A 33 -6.09 15.84 37.16
CA PHE A 33 -6.02 14.85 36.08
C PHE A 33 -5.01 15.28 35.02
N TRP A 34 -4.59 14.30 34.22
CA TRP A 34 -3.67 14.48 33.12
C TRP A 34 -4.39 14.46 31.78
N LEU A 35 -3.85 15.24 30.84
CA LEU A 35 -4.31 15.38 29.48
C LEU A 35 -3.12 15.10 28.54
N PHE A 36 -3.36 14.36 27.46
CA PHE A 36 -2.45 14.21 26.33
C PHE A 36 -3.16 14.79 25.11
N GLN A 37 -2.55 15.78 24.45
CA GLN A 37 -3.16 16.47 23.30
C GLN A 37 -4.61 16.94 23.59
N ASP A 38 -4.82 17.54 24.76
CA ASP A 38 -6.12 18.02 25.25
C ASP A 38 -7.18 16.94 25.56
N GLU A 39 -6.83 15.66 25.42
CA GLU A 39 -7.70 14.53 25.78
C GLU A 39 -7.30 13.93 27.12
N LYS A 40 -8.29 13.57 27.95
CA LYS A 40 -8.05 13.04 29.29
C LYS A 40 -7.37 11.67 29.22
N ILE A 41 -6.21 11.54 29.86
CA ILE A 41 -5.49 10.27 29.96
C ILE A 41 -6.26 9.34 30.90
N LEU A 42 -6.49 8.11 30.43
CA LEU A 42 -7.02 7.02 31.24
C LEU A 42 -5.90 6.07 31.62
N ASN A 43 -6.00 5.47 32.80
CA ASN A 43 -5.04 4.48 33.25
C ASN A 43 -5.08 3.26 32.32
N SER A 44 -3.91 2.78 31.95
CA SER A 44 -3.68 1.58 31.14
C SER A 44 -2.49 0.82 31.71
N PRO A 45 -2.20 -0.42 31.27
CA PRO A 45 -1.07 -1.19 31.79
C PRO A 45 0.28 -0.47 31.74
N ASN A 46 0.48 0.43 30.76
CA ASN A 46 1.73 1.16 30.57
C ASN A 46 1.64 2.64 30.97
N VAL A 47 0.47 3.14 31.37
CA VAL A 47 0.25 4.55 31.72
C VAL A 47 -0.55 4.63 33.01
N LEU A 48 0.05 5.19 34.06
CA LEU A 48 -0.57 5.35 35.37
C LEU A 48 -0.60 6.83 35.75
N SER A 49 -1.80 7.40 35.83
CA SER A 49 -2.04 8.71 36.41
C SER A 49 -2.36 8.55 37.91
N GLU A 50 -1.43 8.99 38.76
CA GLU A 50 -1.58 8.94 40.21
C GLU A 50 -1.50 10.37 40.78
N GLY A 51 -2.66 10.97 40.99
CA GLY A 51 -2.77 12.35 41.48
C GLY A 51 -2.05 13.34 40.56
N ALA A 52 -0.96 13.91 41.06
CA ALA A 52 -0.17 14.91 40.35
C ALA A 52 1.02 14.33 39.56
N ASN A 53 1.17 13.00 39.51
CA ASN A 53 2.23 12.32 38.78
C ASN A 53 1.64 11.46 37.65
N LEU A 54 2.35 11.41 36.53
CA LEU A 54 2.05 10.54 35.39
C LEU A 54 3.24 9.64 35.13
N PHE A 55 3.04 8.34 35.26
CA PHE A 55 4.04 7.31 34.98
C PHE A 55 3.76 6.67 33.63
N ILE A 56 4.76 6.61 32.77
CA ILE A 56 4.70 5.97 31.45
C ILE A 56 5.81 4.93 31.36
N GLN A 57 5.44 3.66 31.21
CA GLN A 57 6.36 2.55 31.07
C GLN A 57 6.66 2.30 29.59
N GLY A 58 7.95 2.23 29.24
CA GLY A 58 8.40 1.93 27.87
C GLY A 58 7.85 2.92 26.84
N ILE A 59 8.12 4.21 27.04
CA ILE A 59 7.57 5.30 26.21
C ILE A 59 7.88 5.07 24.72
N LYS A 60 6.89 5.27 23.85
CA LYS A 60 7.03 5.10 22.40
C LYS A 60 7.19 6.46 21.71
N ARG A 61 7.77 6.47 20.51
CA ARG A 61 7.82 7.70 19.69
C ARG A 61 6.44 8.28 19.37
N THR A 62 5.39 7.47 19.37
CA THR A 62 3.99 7.89 19.20
C THR A 62 3.42 8.62 20.41
N ASP A 63 4.06 8.48 21.57
CA ASP A 63 3.63 9.12 22.82
C ASP A 63 4.27 10.52 22.96
N ALA A 64 5.08 10.95 21.98
CA ALA A 64 5.59 12.31 21.89
C ALA A 64 4.43 13.29 21.66
N GLY A 65 4.43 14.39 22.40
CA GLY A 65 3.34 15.35 22.32
C GLY A 65 3.23 16.26 23.53
N ASN A 66 2.14 17.02 23.57
CA ASN A 66 1.87 17.95 24.64
C ASN A 66 1.12 17.24 25.78
N TYR A 67 1.75 17.16 26.94
CA TYR A 67 1.15 16.66 28.17
C TYR A 67 0.75 17.84 29.04
N SER A 68 -0.44 17.78 29.64
CA SER A 68 -0.86 18.80 30.59
C SER A 68 -1.42 18.19 31.87
N CYS A 69 -1.10 18.84 32.97
CA CYS A 69 -1.71 18.59 34.26
C CYS A 69 -2.72 19.71 34.52
N GLN A 70 -3.96 19.33 34.87
CA GLN A 70 -5.02 20.26 35.25
C GLN A 70 -5.45 19.99 36.69
N ALA A 71 -5.52 21.06 37.48
CA ALA A 71 -5.95 21.01 38.87
C ALA A 71 -7.07 22.02 39.12
N SER A 72 -8.07 21.64 39.90
CA SER A 72 -9.17 22.54 40.29
C SER A 72 -9.53 22.46 41.76
N ASN A 73 -9.94 23.61 42.30
CA ASN A 73 -10.48 23.78 43.65
C ASN A 73 -11.72 24.69 43.59
N ILE A 74 -12.28 25.04 44.76
CA ILE A 74 -13.46 25.91 44.84
C ILE A 74 -13.22 27.35 44.33
N LYS A 75 -11.97 27.76 44.14
CA LYS A 75 -11.60 29.10 43.65
C LYS A 75 -11.40 29.13 42.14
N GLY A 76 -11.14 27.98 41.51
CA GLY A 76 -11.00 27.90 40.06
C GLY A 76 -10.16 26.72 39.60
N THR A 77 -9.67 26.85 38.38
CA THR A 77 -8.89 25.82 37.67
C THR A 77 -7.58 26.42 37.18
N SER A 78 -6.51 25.62 37.23
CA SER A 78 -5.21 25.97 36.65
C SER A 78 -4.66 24.77 35.87
N ARG A 79 -3.80 25.07 34.90
CA ARG A 79 -3.22 24.09 33.97
C ARG A 79 -1.75 24.42 33.72
N ALA A 80 -0.91 23.40 33.70
CA ALA A 80 0.49 23.48 33.29
C ALA A 80 0.74 22.43 32.21
N ALA A 81 1.58 22.75 31.23
CA ALA A 81 1.83 21.92 30.06
C ALA A 81 3.33 21.75 29.78
N ILE A 82 3.71 20.59 29.28
CA ILE A 82 5.08 20.26 28.86
C ILE A 82 5.03 19.54 27.52
N GLN A 83 5.91 19.95 26.60
CA GLN A 83 6.12 19.23 25.35
C GLN A 83 7.12 18.10 25.60
N VAL A 84 6.67 16.86 25.45
CA VAL A 84 7.53 15.68 25.54
C VAL A 84 8.06 15.34 24.14
N ASN A 85 9.38 15.41 23.99
CA ASN A 85 10.09 14.92 22.82
C ASN A 85 10.64 13.52 23.10
N VAL A 86 10.38 12.56 22.22
CA VAL A 86 10.89 11.18 22.37
C VAL A 86 11.97 10.92 21.33
N GLU A 87 13.18 10.65 21.81
CA GLU A 87 14.38 10.37 21.02
C GLU A 87 14.47 8.87 20.71
N TYR A 88 14.87 8.53 19.49
CA TYR A 88 15.02 7.16 19.01
C TYR A 88 16.11 7.05 17.95
N ALA A 89 16.77 5.89 17.93
CA ALA A 89 17.75 5.53 16.90
C ALA A 89 17.10 5.41 15.52
N PRO A 90 17.85 5.61 14.42
CA PRO A 90 17.28 5.61 13.07
C PRO A 90 16.55 4.31 12.71
N VAL A 91 15.40 4.42 12.04
CA VAL A 91 14.62 3.31 11.50
C VAL A 91 14.36 3.52 10.00
N CYS A 92 14.22 2.42 9.27
CA CYS A 92 13.93 2.48 7.83
C CYS A 92 12.58 3.13 7.57
N GLN A 93 12.58 4.16 6.74
CA GLN A 93 11.36 4.76 6.23
C GLN A 93 11.08 4.24 4.82
N ASP A 94 12.00 4.50 3.89
CA ASP A 94 11.88 4.13 2.48
C ASP A 94 13.25 4.07 1.80
N ILE A 95 13.31 3.32 0.70
CA ILE A 95 14.48 3.24 -0.18
C ILE A 95 13.98 3.64 -1.57
N GLU A 96 14.55 4.70 -2.12
CA GLU A 96 14.23 5.18 -3.46
C GLU A 96 15.33 4.80 -4.44
N ILE A 97 14.94 4.38 -5.65
CA ILE A 97 15.87 3.97 -6.70
C ILE A 97 15.56 4.75 -7.96
N SER A 98 16.56 5.44 -8.48
CA SER A 98 16.43 6.15 -9.74
C SER A 98 16.23 5.17 -10.90
N ALA A 99 15.81 5.69 -12.05
CA ALA A 99 15.85 4.91 -13.27
C ALA A 99 17.25 4.28 -13.49
N LYS A 100 17.27 3.06 -14.05
CA LYS A 100 18.51 2.41 -14.48
C LYS A 100 19.10 3.21 -15.64
N HIS A 101 20.38 3.52 -15.56
CA HIS A 101 21.14 4.15 -16.64
C HIS A 101 22.25 3.20 -17.08
N ARG A 102 22.46 3.09 -18.39
CA ARG A 102 23.53 2.26 -18.94
C ARG A 102 24.77 3.13 -19.11
N ILE A 103 25.84 2.81 -18.40
CA ILE A 103 27.13 3.50 -18.53
C ILE A 103 28.03 2.79 -19.55
N GLU A 104 29.17 3.41 -19.84
CA GLU A 104 30.22 2.85 -20.69
C GLU A 104 30.57 1.41 -20.25
N HIS A 105 30.90 0.54 -21.21
CA HIS A 105 31.09 -0.90 -21.00
C HIS A 105 29.84 -1.73 -20.65
N ASN A 106 28.63 -1.26 -21.00
CA ASN A 106 27.41 -2.07 -20.91
C ASN A 106 27.03 -2.45 -19.45
N LYS A 107 27.37 -1.60 -18.48
CA LYS A 107 26.95 -1.78 -17.09
C LYS A 107 25.71 -0.95 -16.82
N ASP A 108 24.73 -1.52 -16.12
CA ASP A 108 23.59 -0.77 -15.62
C ASP A 108 23.94 -0.20 -14.23
N VAL A 109 23.62 1.08 -14.01
CA VAL A 109 23.79 1.77 -12.73
C VAL A 109 22.50 2.45 -12.31
N ALA A 110 22.27 2.53 -11.00
CA ALA A 110 21.17 3.31 -10.43
C ALA A 110 21.65 4.07 -9.19
N ASN A 111 21.10 5.27 -8.97
CA ASN A 111 21.22 5.94 -7.68
C ASN A 111 20.25 5.29 -6.72
N VAL A 112 20.73 4.92 -5.54
CA VAL A 112 19.89 4.47 -4.45
C VAL A 112 19.96 5.47 -3.31
N THR A 113 18.80 5.96 -2.89
CA THR A 113 18.63 6.86 -1.76
C THR A 113 18.06 6.07 -0.60
N CYS A 114 18.72 6.13 0.56
CA CYS A 114 18.22 5.56 1.80
C CYS A 114 17.65 6.68 2.68
N ASN A 115 16.37 6.57 2.99
CA ASN A 115 15.67 7.50 3.87
C ASN A 115 15.42 6.84 5.23
N LEU A 116 15.92 7.50 6.28
CA LEU A 116 15.83 7.03 7.64
C LEU A 116 15.02 8.01 8.48
N SER A 117 14.07 7.48 9.25
CA SER A 117 13.36 8.24 10.26
C SER A 117 14.11 8.14 11.59
N SER A 118 14.50 9.28 12.17
CA SER A 118 15.22 9.34 13.44
C SER A 118 14.91 10.60 14.23
N ASN A 119 15.14 10.55 15.53
CA ASN A 119 15.12 11.74 16.39
C ASN A 119 16.21 11.63 17.45
N PRO A 120 17.25 12.49 17.46
CA PRO A 120 17.47 13.60 16.53
C PRO A 120 17.73 13.17 15.07
N GLY A 121 17.46 14.08 14.14
CA GLY A 121 17.52 13.84 12.68
C GLY A 121 18.91 13.86 12.06
N ASN A 122 19.98 14.08 12.84
CA ASN A 122 21.35 14.02 12.34
C ASN A 122 21.84 12.58 12.36
N VAL A 123 22.01 11.99 11.17
CA VAL A 123 22.34 10.57 11.00
C VAL A 123 23.65 10.42 10.21
N THR A 124 24.51 9.53 10.70
CA THR A 124 25.67 9.00 9.98
C THR A 124 25.24 7.71 9.28
N PHE A 125 25.41 7.64 7.96
CA PHE A 125 24.99 6.52 7.13
C PHE A 125 26.14 5.59 6.76
N TYR A 126 25.83 4.30 6.69
CA TYR A 126 26.77 3.24 6.33
C TYR A 126 26.14 2.30 5.31
N TRP A 127 26.77 2.16 4.14
CA TRP A 127 26.33 1.25 3.08
C TRP A 127 27.19 -0.01 3.07
N MET A 128 26.55 -1.16 2.90
CA MET A 128 27.22 -2.46 2.82
C MET A 128 26.54 -3.34 1.77
N THR A 129 27.33 -4.16 1.07
CA THR A 129 26.81 -5.23 0.21
C THR A 129 27.20 -6.58 0.80
N ARG A 130 26.44 -7.64 0.52
CA ARG A 130 26.74 -8.99 1.04
C ARG A 130 28.16 -9.49 0.67
N ASN A 131 28.66 -9.10 -0.50
CA ASN A 131 29.91 -9.62 -1.07
C ASN A 131 31.13 -8.69 -0.91
N SER A 132 30.97 -7.49 -0.34
CA SER A 132 32.09 -6.60 -0.06
C SER A 132 32.00 -6.04 1.36
N SER A 133 32.85 -6.57 2.23
CA SER A 133 33.10 -6.05 3.57
C SER A 133 33.86 -4.71 3.59
N SER A 134 34.06 -4.07 2.43
CA SER A 134 34.97 -2.92 2.26
C SER A 134 34.38 -1.69 1.58
N ASN A 135 33.25 -1.79 0.84
CA ASN A 135 32.67 -0.63 0.16
C ASN A 135 31.81 0.21 1.11
N HIS A 136 32.47 0.87 2.05
CA HIS A 136 31.84 1.82 2.96
C HIS A 136 31.81 3.20 2.29
N SER A 137 30.67 3.58 1.72
CA SER A 137 30.42 5.00 1.45
C SER A 137 29.81 5.63 2.70
N TRP A 138 30.46 6.67 3.23
CA TRP A 138 30.03 7.40 4.42
C TRP A 138 29.35 8.69 4.00
N SER A 139 28.20 9.00 4.57
CA SER A 139 27.60 10.32 4.44
C SER A 139 26.93 10.74 5.74
N THR A 140 26.86 12.05 5.97
CA THR A 140 26.10 12.64 7.08
C THR A 140 25.03 13.55 6.48
N GLY A 141 23.81 13.47 7.01
CA GLY A 141 22.69 14.20 6.43
C GLY A 141 21.35 13.73 6.94
N ARG A 142 20.28 14.20 6.27
CA ARG A 142 18.92 13.70 6.45
C ARG A 142 18.71 12.39 5.68
N ASP A 143 19.32 12.32 4.51
CA ASP A 143 19.30 11.22 3.55
C ASP A 143 20.71 10.90 3.09
N SER A 144 20.88 9.73 2.50
CA SER A 144 22.13 9.29 1.89
C SER A 144 21.87 8.72 0.52
N TYR A 145 22.72 9.06 -0.45
CA TYR A 145 22.69 8.51 -1.80
C TYR A 145 23.98 7.76 -2.09
N THR A 146 23.87 6.65 -2.82
CA THR A 146 25.03 5.92 -3.34
C THR A 146 24.77 5.45 -4.78
N LEU A 147 25.84 5.34 -5.56
CA LEU A 147 25.80 4.79 -6.91
C LEU A 147 25.96 3.27 -6.84
N LEU A 148 25.01 2.55 -7.42
CA LEU A 148 24.98 1.10 -7.38
C LEU A 148 25.19 0.54 -8.79
N GLU A 149 26.30 -0.17 -8.98
CA GLU A 149 26.52 -1.00 -10.17
C GLU A 149 25.65 -2.24 -10.06
N LEU A 150 24.75 -2.42 -11.04
CA LEU A 150 23.82 -3.54 -11.07
C LEU A 150 24.52 -4.75 -11.71
N ASP A 151 24.93 -5.69 -10.86
CA ASP A 151 25.46 -7.00 -11.26
C ASP A 151 24.38 -8.06 -11.02
N GLU A 152 24.30 -9.07 -11.89
CA GLU A 152 23.43 -10.24 -11.70
C GLU A 152 23.73 -10.99 -10.38
N ASN A 153 24.96 -10.83 -9.84
CA ASN A 153 25.36 -11.39 -8.55
C ASN A 153 25.03 -10.51 -7.34
N LEU A 154 24.50 -9.31 -7.55
CA LEU A 154 24.18 -8.37 -6.48
C LEU A 154 22.86 -8.77 -5.79
N LEU A 155 22.96 -9.70 -4.84
CA LEU A 155 21.78 -10.24 -4.17
C LEU A 155 21.08 -9.21 -3.27
N GLU A 156 21.84 -8.53 -2.40
CA GLU A 156 21.28 -7.63 -1.39
C GLU A 156 22.25 -6.49 -1.01
N MET A 157 21.68 -5.29 -0.84
CA MET A 157 22.34 -4.12 -0.29
C MET A 157 21.71 -3.71 1.03
N PHE A 158 22.54 -3.25 1.95
CA PHE A 158 22.17 -2.82 3.29
C PHE A 158 22.54 -1.36 3.51
N CYS A 159 21.58 -0.56 3.97
CA CYS A 159 21.79 0.76 4.51
C CYS A 159 21.61 0.73 6.02
N TRP A 160 22.55 1.31 6.75
CA TRP A 160 22.49 1.52 8.19
C TRP A 160 22.59 3.01 8.52
N GLY A 161 22.05 3.39 9.66
CA GLY A 161 22.21 4.74 10.21
C GLY A 161 22.43 4.74 11.71
N GLU A 162 23.18 5.73 12.17
CA GLU A 162 23.45 6.00 13.58
C GLU A 162 23.22 7.48 13.88
N ASN A 163 22.51 7.76 14.97
CA ASN A 163 22.44 9.10 15.56
C ASN A 163 22.98 9.04 17.00
N VAL A 164 22.90 10.17 17.71
CA VAL A 164 23.36 10.26 19.12
C VAL A 164 22.66 9.32 20.09
N VAL A 165 21.48 8.79 19.74
CA VAL A 165 20.75 7.80 20.55
C VAL A 165 21.35 6.41 20.36
N GLY A 166 21.87 6.12 19.16
CA GLY A 166 22.61 4.91 18.85
C GLY A 166 22.39 4.43 17.41
N LEU A 167 22.91 3.23 17.16
CA LEU A 167 22.78 2.52 15.89
C LEU A 167 21.35 2.00 15.70
N GLN A 168 20.90 2.00 14.44
CA GLN A 168 19.71 1.30 13.99
C GLN A 168 19.68 -0.17 14.46
N LYS A 169 18.50 -0.71 14.78
CA LYS A 169 18.35 -2.12 15.21
C LYS A 169 18.38 -3.13 14.07
N SER A 170 17.95 -2.72 12.88
CA SER A 170 17.83 -3.56 11.68
C SER A 170 18.10 -2.74 10.42
N ALA A 171 19.01 -3.20 9.56
CA ALA A 171 19.35 -2.55 8.30
C ALA A 171 18.14 -2.35 7.37
N CYS A 172 18.17 -1.29 6.58
CA CYS A 172 17.30 -1.18 5.41
C CYS A 172 17.88 -2.04 4.31
N THR A 173 17.12 -3.06 3.91
CA THR A 173 17.58 -4.07 2.94
C THR A 173 16.90 -3.82 1.61
N PHE A 174 17.71 -3.79 0.56
CA PHE A 174 17.24 -3.72 -0.81
C PHE A 174 17.69 -4.95 -1.58
N SER A 175 16.77 -5.56 -2.34
CA SER A 175 17.05 -6.69 -3.24
C SER A 175 16.68 -6.32 -4.67
N PHE A 176 17.56 -6.67 -5.60
CA PHE A 176 17.29 -6.54 -7.03
C PHE A 176 16.41 -7.68 -7.48
N ASP A 177 15.13 -7.40 -7.72
CA ASP A 177 14.22 -8.37 -8.31
C ASP A 177 13.79 -7.90 -9.71
N ASP A 178 14.59 -8.24 -10.72
CA ASP A 178 14.29 -7.96 -12.13
C ASP A 178 13.07 -8.74 -12.63
N THR A 179 12.56 -9.71 -11.87
CA THR A 179 11.50 -10.62 -12.30
C THR A 179 10.12 -9.96 -12.45
N LYS A 180 9.87 -8.82 -11.78
CA LYS A 180 8.57 -8.15 -11.85
C LYS A 180 8.30 -7.45 -13.18
N LYS A 181 9.35 -7.06 -13.93
CA LYS A 181 9.18 -6.33 -15.19
C LYS A 181 8.94 -7.28 -16.38
N ALA A 182 9.64 -8.42 -16.40
CA ALA A 182 9.45 -9.43 -17.45
C ALA A 182 8.05 -10.06 -17.42
N GLY A 183 7.48 -10.30 -16.23
CA GLY A 183 6.13 -10.87 -16.11
C GLY A 183 5.02 -9.94 -16.63
N GLN A 184 5.16 -8.63 -16.42
CA GLN A 184 4.16 -7.65 -16.83
C GLN A 184 4.09 -7.50 -18.36
N ASP A 185 5.24 -7.44 -19.03
CA ASP A 185 5.31 -7.35 -20.50
C ASP A 185 4.76 -8.61 -21.17
N VAL A 186 5.03 -9.79 -20.59
CA VAL A 186 4.48 -11.07 -21.09
C VAL A 186 2.96 -11.12 -20.97
N ILE A 187 2.37 -10.60 -19.89
CA ILE A 187 0.91 -10.53 -19.71
C ILE A 187 0.27 -9.64 -20.80
N PHE A 188 0.87 -8.49 -21.11
CA PHE A 188 0.37 -7.62 -22.18
C PHE A 188 0.44 -8.28 -23.56
N ILE A 189 1.51 -9.03 -23.86
CA ILE A 189 1.66 -9.76 -25.12
C ILE A 189 0.61 -10.88 -25.23
N ILE A 190 0.43 -11.69 -24.18
CA ILE A 190 -0.57 -12.78 -24.17
C ILE A 190 -1.98 -12.21 -24.37
N SER A 191 -2.31 -11.10 -23.69
CA SER A 191 -3.60 -10.43 -23.83
C SER A 191 -3.84 -9.94 -25.26
N PHE A 192 -2.83 -9.31 -25.89
CA PHE A 192 -2.94 -8.82 -27.26
C PHE A 192 -3.11 -9.95 -28.29
N VAL A 193 -2.37 -11.05 -28.14
CA VAL A 193 -2.50 -12.24 -29.00
C VAL A 193 -3.87 -12.87 -28.85
N ALA A 194 -4.38 -13.01 -27.62
CA ALA A 194 -5.72 -13.55 -27.37
C ALA A 194 -6.83 -12.69 -28.01
N ILE A 195 -6.71 -11.37 -27.94
CA ILE A 195 -7.64 -10.42 -28.57
C ILE A 195 -7.60 -10.56 -30.11
N LEU A 196 -6.40 -10.64 -30.70
CA LEU A 196 -6.24 -10.86 -32.15
C LEU A 196 -6.86 -12.19 -32.59
N CYS A 197 -6.58 -13.28 -31.89
CA CYS A 197 -7.17 -14.59 -32.17
C CYS A 197 -8.70 -14.55 -32.09
N PHE A 198 -9.26 -13.86 -31.09
CA PHE A 198 -10.70 -13.69 -30.93
C PHE A 198 -11.31 -12.88 -32.09
N ILE A 199 -10.67 -11.80 -32.53
CA ILE A 199 -11.13 -11.00 -33.69
C ILE A 199 -11.11 -11.82 -34.98
N ILE A 200 -10.02 -12.59 -35.21
CA ILE A 200 -9.90 -13.47 -36.37
C ILE A 200 -11.00 -14.55 -36.36
N PHE A 201 -11.24 -15.15 -35.19
CA PHE A 201 -12.33 -16.11 -34.99
C PHE A 201 -13.67 -15.46 -35.32
N LEU A 202 -14.01 -14.30 -34.75
CA LEU A 202 -15.25 -13.59 -35.05
C LEU A 202 -15.40 -13.26 -36.55
N ALA A 203 -14.32 -12.85 -37.22
CA ALA A 203 -14.34 -12.56 -38.65
C ALA A 203 -14.59 -13.83 -39.50
N PHE A 204 -13.95 -14.95 -39.13
CA PHE A 204 -14.18 -16.24 -39.78
C PHE A 204 -15.61 -16.74 -39.57
N PHE A 205 -16.13 -16.61 -38.34
CA PHE A 205 -17.53 -16.94 -38.02
C PHE A 205 -18.52 -16.09 -38.81
N ARG A 206 -18.27 -14.77 -38.94
CA ARG A 206 -19.10 -13.90 -39.79
C ARG A 206 -19.09 -14.36 -41.25
N LYS A 207 -17.91 -14.67 -41.82
CA LYS A 207 -17.80 -15.19 -43.19
C LYS A 207 -18.53 -16.53 -43.39
N LEU A 208 -18.45 -17.45 -42.42
CA LEU A 208 -19.18 -18.72 -42.48
C LEU A 208 -20.69 -18.50 -42.49
N CYS A 209 -21.21 -17.65 -41.61
CA CYS A 209 -22.65 -17.36 -41.58
C CYS A 209 -23.12 -16.53 -42.81
N GLU A 210 -22.25 -15.72 -43.43
CA GLU A 210 -22.56 -15.06 -44.72
C GLU A 210 -22.62 -16.03 -45.89
N ARG A 211 -21.79 -17.08 -45.87
CA ARG A 211 -21.78 -18.13 -46.91
C ARG A 211 -23.05 -18.98 -46.84
N ASP A 212 -23.50 -19.34 -45.64
CA ASP A 212 -24.78 -20.04 -45.45
C ASP A 212 -26.01 -19.19 -45.87
N ARG A 213 -25.87 -17.85 -45.98
CA ARG A 213 -26.94 -16.95 -46.45
C ARG A 213 -27.00 -16.82 -47.98
N LYS A 214 -25.94 -17.23 -48.71
CA LYS A 214 -25.77 -16.99 -50.15
C LYS A 214 -26.14 -18.18 -51.04
N ASP A 215 -26.66 -19.27 -50.50
CA ASP A 215 -27.28 -20.33 -51.28
C ASP A 215 -28.81 -20.07 -51.40
N PRO A 216 -29.29 -19.44 -52.49
CA PRO A 216 -30.61 -19.77 -53.02
C PRO A 216 -30.46 -21.12 -53.77
N GLU A 217 -31.40 -22.06 -53.68
CA GLU A 217 -32.44 -22.16 -54.70
C GLU A 217 -33.38 -23.34 -54.42
N VAL A 218 -34.65 -23.13 -54.76
CA VAL A 218 -35.54 -24.05 -55.49
C VAL A 218 -35.97 -25.38 -54.82
N GLU A 219 -37.29 -25.60 -54.88
CA GLU A 219 -38.04 -26.78 -54.44
C GLU A 219 -37.58 -28.10 -55.07
N SER A 220 -37.44 -29.14 -54.24
CA SER A 220 -38.15 -30.40 -54.44
C SER A 220 -38.16 -31.23 -53.14
N ASN A 221 -39.32 -31.77 -52.83
CA ASN A 221 -39.63 -32.48 -51.59
C ASN A 221 -38.89 -33.83 -51.51
N GLU A 222 -37.93 -33.98 -50.59
CA GLU A 222 -37.54 -35.29 -50.09
C GLU A 222 -36.94 -35.21 -48.67
N VAL A 223 -37.44 -36.09 -47.79
CA VAL A 223 -37.00 -36.24 -46.40
C VAL A 223 -35.64 -36.93 -46.38
N ILE A 224 -34.55 -36.17 -46.27
CA ILE A 224 -33.23 -36.71 -45.93
C ILE A 224 -32.59 -35.77 -44.90
N GLY A 225 -32.36 -36.31 -43.69
CA GLY A 225 -31.69 -35.62 -42.61
C GLY A 225 -30.27 -35.24 -42.99
N LEU A 226 -30.06 -33.97 -43.30
CA LEU A 226 -28.75 -33.35 -43.50
C LEU A 226 -28.41 -32.51 -42.27
N LYS A 227 -27.26 -32.80 -41.67
CA LYS A 227 -26.71 -32.13 -40.49
C LYS A 227 -26.66 -30.62 -40.70
N ASP A 228 -27.35 -29.88 -39.85
CA ASP A 228 -27.21 -28.43 -39.71
C ASP A 228 -25.72 -28.07 -39.54
N GLY A 229 -25.17 -27.36 -40.53
CA GLY A 229 -23.86 -26.72 -40.44
C GLY A 229 -23.83 -25.71 -39.30
N GLY A 230 -22.63 -25.51 -38.72
CA GLY A 230 -22.43 -24.99 -37.37
C GLY A 230 -23.04 -23.62 -37.01
N CYS A 231 -23.43 -22.77 -37.98
CA CYS A 231 -24.12 -21.50 -37.69
C CYS A 231 -25.58 -21.75 -37.22
N GLY A 232 -26.27 -22.77 -37.76
CA GLY A 232 -27.64 -23.14 -37.38
C GLY A 232 -27.75 -23.69 -35.95
N GLN A 233 -26.79 -24.53 -35.53
CA GLN A 233 -26.73 -25.08 -34.17
C GLN A 233 -26.40 -24.03 -33.10
N MET A 234 -25.51 -23.07 -33.39
CA MET A 234 -25.18 -21.99 -32.44
C MET A 234 -26.32 -21.00 -32.21
N ILE A 235 -27.07 -20.65 -33.25
CA ILE A 235 -28.27 -19.80 -33.11
C ILE A 235 -29.32 -20.54 -32.26
N ASN A 236 -29.53 -21.83 -32.50
CA ASN A 236 -30.44 -22.64 -31.68
C ASN A 236 -29.98 -22.75 -30.21
N ASN A 237 -28.68 -22.79 -29.94
CA ASN A 237 -28.14 -22.78 -28.58
C ASN A 237 -28.23 -21.39 -27.90
N CYS A 238 -28.10 -20.29 -28.65
CA CYS A 238 -28.31 -18.92 -28.16
C CYS A 238 -29.78 -18.69 -27.77
N VAL A 239 -30.71 -19.15 -28.60
CA VAL A 239 -32.15 -19.12 -28.33
C VAL A 239 -32.49 -19.97 -27.10
N LYS A 240 -31.89 -21.15 -26.97
CA LYS A 240 -32.07 -22.04 -25.80
C LYS A 240 -31.50 -21.49 -24.49
N SER A 241 -30.38 -20.76 -24.50
CA SER A 241 -29.75 -20.27 -23.26
C SER A 241 -30.32 -18.96 -22.73
N LYS A 242 -30.94 -18.13 -23.59
CA LYS A 242 -31.50 -16.81 -23.22
C LYS A 242 -33.02 -16.72 -23.16
N GLY A 243 -33.76 -17.76 -23.58
CA GLY A 243 -35.22 -17.81 -23.42
C GLY A 243 -35.98 -16.72 -24.19
N THR A 244 -35.46 -16.24 -25.32
CA THR A 244 -36.09 -15.18 -26.13
C THR A 244 -36.75 -15.74 -27.41
N SER A 245 -37.85 -15.11 -27.83
CA SER A 245 -38.82 -15.70 -28.77
C SER A 245 -38.52 -15.54 -30.26
N THR A 246 -37.41 -14.91 -30.70
CA THR A 246 -37.10 -14.84 -32.15
C THR A 246 -35.61 -14.85 -32.49
N LYS A 247 -35.24 -15.60 -33.56
CA LYS A 247 -33.86 -15.71 -34.10
C LYS A 247 -33.22 -14.35 -34.43
N ASN A 248 -34.00 -13.34 -34.80
CA ASN A 248 -33.51 -12.01 -35.15
C ASN A 248 -32.91 -11.25 -33.96
N GLU A 249 -33.36 -11.51 -32.73
CA GLU A 249 -32.92 -10.82 -31.51
C GLU A 249 -31.55 -11.34 -31.01
N CYS A 250 -31.25 -12.64 -31.19
CA CYS A 250 -29.89 -13.17 -30.99
C CYS A 250 -28.92 -12.62 -32.04
N LEU A 251 -29.38 -12.49 -33.30
CA LEU A 251 -28.54 -11.96 -34.39
C LEU A 251 -28.20 -10.48 -34.19
N THR A 252 -29.14 -9.66 -33.73
CA THR A 252 -28.88 -8.24 -33.43
C THR A 252 -27.97 -8.08 -32.21
N ASN A 253 -28.16 -8.87 -31.15
CA ASN A 253 -27.27 -8.81 -29.96
C ASN A 253 -25.84 -9.31 -30.22
N LEU A 254 -25.64 -10.24 -31.17
CA LEU A 254 -24.31 -10.66 -31.64
C LEU A 254 -23.63 -9.63 -32.56
N LEU A 255 -24.42 -8.75 -33.21
CA LEU A 255 -23.94 -7.74 -34.14
C LEU A 255 -23.86 -6.33 -33.54
N SER A 256 -24.56 -6.05 -32.42
CA SER A 256 -24.65 -4.73 -31.78
C SER A 256 -23.71 -4.52 -30.60
N SER A 257 -22.71 -5.39 -30.36
CA SER A 257 -21.66 -5.10 -29.39
C SER A 257 -20.73 -4.02 -29.96
N ASP A 258 -21.21 -2.79 -29.92
CA ASP A 258 -20.45 -1.58 -30.12
C ASP A 258 -19.35 -1.54 -29.04
N PHE A 259 -18.11 -1.85 -29.42
CA PHE A 259 -16.96 -1.88 -28.50
C PHE A 259 -16.55 -0.47 -28.00
N SER A 260 -17.30 0.56 -28.37
CA SER A 260 -17.11 1.95 -27.97
C SER A 260 -17.55 2.26 -26.52
N LYS A 261 -18.15 1.31 -25.78
CA LYS A 261 -18.64 1.51 -24.39
C LYS A 261 -18.04 0.59 -23.32
N ILE A 262 -16.90 -0.05 -23.56
CA ILE A 262 -16.17 -0.76 -22.48
C ILE A 262 -15.36 0.28 -21.68
N THR A 263 -15.99 0.91 -20.70
CA THR A 263 -15.28 1.66 -19.66
C THR A 263 -14.79 0.68 -18.60
N ILE A 264 -13.48 0.56 -18.44
CA ILE A 264 -12.85 -0.19 -17.34
C ILE A 264 -13.19 0.54 -16.03
N LYS A 265 -14.21 0.08 -15.29
CA LYS A 265 -14.33 0.43 -13.87
C LYS A 265 -13.39 -0.47 -13.10
N ASN A 266 -12.24 0.11 -12.76
CA ASN A 266 -11.29 -0.47 -11.83
C ASN A 266 -11.97 -0.62 -10.47
N LYS A 267 -12.18 -1.86 -10.01
CA LYS A 267 -12.64 -2.14 -8.65
C LYS A 267 -11.64 -3.09 -8.02
N ASN A 268 -10.69 -2.50 -7.29
CA ASN A 268 -9.97 -3.22 -6.27
C ASN A 268 -10.94 -3.60 -5.14
N SER A 269 -10.64 -4.76 -4.55
CA SER A 269 -11.07 -5.26 -3.24
C SER A 269 -12.34 -6.12 -3.18
N SER A 270 -12.05 -7.42 -3.01
CA SER A 270 -12.53 -8.32 -1.95
C SER A 270 -13.98 -8.82 -1.94
N THR A 271 -14.07 -10.16 -1.79
CA THR A 271 -15.14 -11.07 -1.32
C THR A 271 -16.07 -11.75 -2.35
N ILE A 272 -16.18 -13.08 -2.18
CA ILE A 272 -17.00 -14.09 -2.88
C ILE A 272 -18.40 -14.16 -2.20
N PRO A 273 -19.37 -14.93 -2.72
CA PRO A 273 -20.48 -14.54 -3.61
C PRO A 273 -21.83 -14.38 -2.87
N ASP A 274 -22.83 -13.73 -3.48
CA ASP A 274 -24.22 -14.15 -3.24
C ASP A 274 -25.13 -13.79 -4.41
N VAL A 275 -25.92 -14.78 -4.84
CA VAL A 275 -26.90 -14.68 -5.92
C VAL A 275 -28.27 -14.71 -5.26
N SER A 276 -28.97 -13.58 -5.28
CA SER A 276 -30.40 -13.54 -4.97
C SER A 276 -31.14 -12.73 -6.02
N ILE A 277 -32.01 -13.43 -6.75
CA ILE A 277 -32.98 -12.90 -7.70
C ILE A 277 -34.11 -12.22 -6.90
N GLN A 278 -34.43 -10.98 -7.25
CA GLN A 278 -35.78 -10.45 -7.04
C GLN A 278 -36.28 -9.78 -8.32
N THR A 279 -37.35 -10.37 -8.84
CA THR A 279 -38.26 -9.84 -9.84
C THR A 279 -39.04 -8.66 -9.26
N VAL A 280 -39.20 -7.58 -10.02
CA VAL A 280 -40.36 -6.69 -9.86
C VAL A 280 -40.93 -6.38 -11.23
N SER A 281 -42.24 -6.61 -11.29
CA SER A 281 -43.24 -6.25 -12.30
C SER A 281 -43.14 -4.82 -12.82
#